data_AF-A0A849Z3T4-F1
#
_entry.id   AF-A0A849Z3T4-F1
#
_cell.length_a   1.000
_cell.length_b   1.000
_cell.length_c   1.000
_cell.angle_alpha   90.00
_cell.angle_beta   90.00
_cell.angle_gamma   90.00
#
_symmetry.space_group_name_H-M   'P 1'
#
loop_
_entity.id
_entity.type
_entity.pdbx_description
1 polymer ?
#
loop_
_entity_poly.entity_id
_entity_poly.type
_entity_poly.pdbx_seq_one_letter_code
_entity_poly.pdbx_strand_id
1 'polypeptide(L)'
;MVASPKLFAPTLCTADSFRWLDPRGRSWLTIVAKISLTLVADGTASIGPAPGLFAADRLHGLGAPDEIEVPTDRVPFLRRPEVVVTGFAFAPPATRVSDMLVSVALRGEGRGFEKRVRAVGEQGDAGSRRPFSSLPLTWSRSVAGPENPAGVFSPDDASIVSADDPRRAAGLGPIAPDWPTRERHAFGLVREALEEPVLRIDPELDTRFFQAAPSDQWIDSLRGPLELTLRGLSPTKPLLATRLPELKVGARIEGPCAAQTLELVPDRLIIDATHHRATLSFRAAVLAEGQDLETWKVALIVQRDGVVERADVSDGSTARPHVLGASSSAEHGSASHQPRLLSGVRPAAREEDVTREGAATRAKLG
;
A
#
# COMPACT_ATOMS: atom_id res chain seq x y z
N MET A 1 -6.39 23.37 -10.85
CA MET A 1 -5.36 22.34 -10.60
C MET A 1 -4.53 22.83 -9.42
N VAL A 2 -4.17 21.97 -8.47
CA VAL A 2 -3.33 22.39 -7.33
C VAL A 2 -1.87 22.28 -7.74
N ALA A 3 -1.17 23.42 -7.70
CA ALA A 3 0.26 23.52 -8.00
C ALA A 3 1.04 22.44 -7.23
N SER A 4 1.79 21.62 -7.96
CA SER A 4 2.53 20.46 -7.45
C SER A 4 3.91 20.40 -8.14
N PRO A 5 4.97 19.98 -7.45
CA PRO A 5 6.32 19.91 -8.02
C PRO A 5 6.43 18.83 -9.09
N LYS A 6 7.44 18.97 -9.97
CA LYS A 6 7.85 17.88 -10.86
C LYS A 6 8.58 16.82 -10.05
N LEU A 7 8.04 15.61 -10.01
CA LEU A 7 8.57 14.50 -9.21
C LEU A 7 9.23 13.44 -10.10
N PHE A 8 10.44 13.04 -9.72
CA PHE A 8 11.29 12.06 -10.40
C PHE A 8 11.57 10.90 -9.42
N ALA A 9 11.19 9.67 -9.80
CA ALA A 9 11.32 8.49 -8.95
C ALA A 9 12.08 7.36 -9.68
N PRO A 10 12.99 6.61 -9.00
CA PRO A 10 13.55 5.37 -9.53
C PRO A 10 12.48 4.35 -9.90
N THR A 11 12.73 3.51 -10.91
CA THR A 11 11.78 2.52 -11.46
C THR A 11 11.27 1.47 -10.46
N LEU A 12 11.95 1.31 -9.32
CA LEU A 12 11.60 0.42 -8.22
C LEU A 12 10.55 0.99 -7.24
N CYS A 13 10.20 2.28 -7.36
CA CYS A 13 9.28 2.96 -6.45
C CYS A 13 8.28 3.84 -7.21
N THR A 14 7.09 4.01 -6.63
CA THR A 14 6.17 5.09 -7.03
C THR A 14 6.18 6.18 -5.97
N ALA A 15 5.82 7.39 -6.37
CA ALA A 15 5.79 8.51 -5.46
C ALA A 15 4.83 9.59 -5.93
N ASP A 16 4.39 10.39 -4.97
CA ASP A 16 3.45 11.49 -5.14
C ASP A 16 3.81 12.58 -4.13
N SER A 17 3.32 13.79 -4.37
CA SER A 17 3.49 14.90 -3.44
C SER A 17 2.28 15.82 -3.51
N PHE A 18 1.84 16.30 -2.36
CA PHE A 18 0.64 17.10 -2.24
C PHE A 18 0.79 18.17 -1.16
N ARG A 19 0.06 19.26 -1.35
CA ARG A 19 0.08 20.43 -0.49
C ARG A 19 -1.03 20.34 0.56
N TRP A 20 -0.73 20.78 1.78
CA TRP A 20 -1.71 21.00 2.84
C TRP A 20 -1.34 22.25 3.65
N LEU A 21 -2.29 22.78 4.42
CA LEU A 21 -2.06 23.90 5.34
C LEU A 21 -2.16 23.44 6.79
N ASP A 22 -1.25 23.91 7.64
CA ASP A 22 -1.30 23.66 9.09
C ASP A 22 -2.32 24.58 9.80
N PRO A 23 -2.60 24.37 11.11
CA PRO A 23 -3.54 25.20 11.88
C PRO A 23 -3.20 26.70 11.96
N ARG A 24 -2.02 27.13 11.48
CA ARG A 24 -1.61 28.54 11.39
C ARG A 24 -1.71 29.07 9.95
N GLY A 25 -2.26 28.28 9.03
CA GLY A 25 -2.35 28.60 7.60
C GLY A 25 -1.05 28.42 6.82
N ARG A 26 0.04 27.92 7.45
CA ARG A 26 1.32 27.77 6.76
C ARG A 26 1.27 26.60 5.79
N SER A 27 1.90 26.78 4.64
CA SER A 27 1.90 25.82 3.55
C SER A 27 2.96 24.75 3.73
N TRP A 28 2.56 23.48 3.67
CA TRP A 28 3.43 22.32 3.72
C TRP A 28 3.29 21.48 2.44
N LEU A 29 4.40 20.86 2.03
CA LEU A 29 4.45 19.85 0.98
C LEU A 29 4.81 18.52 1.64
N THR A 30 3.92 17.53 1.57
CA THR A 30 4.25 16.14 1.90
C THR A 30 4.68 15.42 0.64
N ILE A 31 5.79 14.69 0.73
CA ILE A 31 6.29 13.77 -0.30
C ILE A 31 6.11 12.36 0.25
N VAL A 32 5.46 11.49 -0.51
CA VAL A 32 5.28 10.07 -0.19
C VAL A 32 5.91 9.22 -1.28
N ALA A 33 6.68 8.22 -0.87
CA ALA A 33 7.28 7.20 -1.73
C ALA A 33 6.83 5.81 -1.30
N LYS A 34 6.62 4.89 -2.25
CA LYS A 34 6.19 3.52 -2.00
C LYS A 34 7.07 2.51 -2.71
N ILE A 35 7.49 1.49 -1.96
CA ILE A 35 8.30 0.38 -2.47
C ILE A 35 7.55 -0.91 -2.17
N SER A 36 7.42 -1.79 -3.16
CA SER A 36 6.84 -3.12 -2.96
C SER A 36 7.92 -4.14 -2.64
N LEU A 37 7.56 -5.15 -1.85
CA LEU A 37 8.41 -6.26 -1.46
C LEU A 37 7.69 -7.56 -1.76
N THR A 38 8.34 -8.48 -2.47
CA THR A 38 7.92 -9.88 -2.56
C THR A 38 8.44 -10.62 -1.32
N LEU A 39 7.53 -11.18 -0.54
CA LEU A 39 7.83 -11.91 0.69
C LEU A 39 8.39 -13.29 0.35
N VAL A 40 9.58 -13.60 0.87
CA VAL A 40 10.26 -14.88 0.62
C VAL A 40 10.29 -15.68 1.91
N ALA A 41 9.60 -16.82 1.91
CA ALA A 41 9.55 -17.74 3.05
C ALA A 41 10.97 -18.20 3.45
N ASP A 42 11.26 -18.13 4.74
CA ASP A 42 12.52 -18.51 5.38
C ASP A 42 13.76 -17.74 4.86
N GLY A 43 13.52 -16.60 4.21
CA GLY A 43 14.54 -15.74 3.59
C GLY A 43 14.34 -14.25 3.85
N THR A 44 15.02 -13.41 3.06
CA THR A 44 14.82 -11.97 3.06
C THR A 44 13.97 -11.58 1.85
N ALA A 45 12.93 -10.76 2.07
CA ALA A 45 12.06 -10.24 1.04
C ALA A 45 12.84 -9.42 0.00
N SER A 46 12.49 -9.56 -1.28
CA SER A 46 13.11 -8.82 -2.38
C SER A 46 12.23 -7.65 -2.81
N ILE A 47 12.83 -6.54 -3.25
CA ILE A 47 12.09 -5.47 -3.94
C ILE A 47 11.34 -6.07 -5.14
N GLY A 48 10.05 -5.74 -5.24
CA GLY A 48 9.18 -6.10 -6.37
C GLY A 48 8.97 -4.94 -7.34
N PRO A 49 8.06 -5.09 -8.33
CA PRO A 49 7.67 -3.98 -9.21
C PRO A 49 7.11 -2.80 -8.43
N ALA A 50 7.31 -1.57 -8.92
CA ALA A 50 6.81 -0.37 -8.25
C ALA A 50 5.28 -0.44 -8.01
N PRO A 51 4.79 -0.22 -6.77
CA PRO A 51 3.39 -0.44 -6.41
C PRO A 51 2.48 0.69 -6.89
N GLY A 52 1.16 0.45 -6.93
CA GLY A 52 0.19 1.53 -7.08
C GLY A 52 0.21 2.52 -5.90
N LEU A 53 0.01 3.80 -6.21
CA LEU A 53 -0.18 4.88 -5.24
C LEU A 53 -1.64 5.36 -5.34
N PHE A 54 -2.31 5.48 -4.20
CA PHE A 54 -3.74 5.73 -4.11
C PHE A 54 -3.98 7.12 -3.54
N ALA A 55 -4.50 8.03 -4.36
CA ALA A 55 -4.83 9.40 -3.96
C ALA A 55 -6.08 9.50 -3.05
N ALA A 56 -6.92 8.47 -3.08
CA ALA A 56 -8.11 8.28 -2.26
C ALA A 56 -8.18 6.83 -1.78
N ASP A 57 -9.01 6.54 -0.79
CA ASP A 57 -9.22 5.18 -0.28
C ASP A 57 -9.81 4.27 -1.37
N ARG A 58 -9.31 3.03 -1.48
CA ARG A 58 -9.90 2.01 -2.35
C ARG A 58 -10.83 1.11 -1.56
N LEU A 59 -12.12 1.15 -1.89
CA LEU A 59 -13.17 0.33 -1.28
C LEU A 59 -13.09 -1.15 -1.71
N HIS A 60 -13.64 -2.02 -0.86
CA HIS A 60 -13.57 -3.47 -1.04
C HIS A 60 -14.64 -3.99 -2.00
N GLY A 61 -14.22 -4.57 -3.13
CA GLY A 61 -15.13 -5.15 -4.13
C GLY A 61 -15.93 -6.41 -3.73
N LEU A 62 -15.92 -6.83 -2.45
CA LEU A 62 -16.59 -8.06 -1.98
C LEU A 62 -17.97 -7.82 -1.32
N GLY A 63 -18.64 -6.72 -1.66
CA GLY A 63 -20.03 -6.47 -1.24
C GLY A 63 -20.21 -5.81 0.13
N ALA A 64 -19.14 -5.31 0.74
CA ALA A 64 -19.19 -4.43 1.91
C ALA A 64 -18.97 -2.98 1.42
N PRO A 65 -20.03 -2.17 1.21
CA PRO A 65 -19.95 -0.93 0.43
C PRO A 65 -18.99 0.13 1.00
N ASP A 66 -18.72 0.10 2.31
CA ASP A 66 -17.93 1.12 3.02
C ASP A 66 -16.66 0.54 3.69
N GLU A 67 -16.28 -0.69 3.33
CA GLU A 67 -15.04 -1.32 3.84
C GLU A 67 -13.86 -0.96 2.93
N ILE A 68 -12.73 -0.51 3.51
CA ILE A 68 -11.53 -0.18 2.74
C ILE A 68 -10.68 -1.44 2.49
N GLU A 69 -10.23 -1.61 1.25
CA GLU A 69 -9.19 -2.58 0.87
C GLU A 69 -7.78 -1.97 0.96
N VAL A 70 -7.59 -0.74 0.45
CA VAL A 70 -6.30 -0.03 0.49
C VAL A 70 -6.50 1.42 0.93
N PRO A 71 -5.89 1.86 2.03
CA PRO A 71 -6.03 3.24 2.49
C PRO A 71 -5.22 4.20 1.63
N THR A 72 -5.69 5.44 1.51
CA THR A 72 -5.05 6.53 0.77
C THR A 72 -3.62 6.77 1.25
N ASP A 73 -2.74 7.04 0.28
CA ASP A 73 -1.37 7.43 0.53
C ASP A 73 -1.24 8.95 0.81
N ARG A 74 -2.24 9.75 0.41
CA ARG A 74 -2.32 11.21 0.59
C ARG A 74 -2.74 11.59 2.01
N VAL A 75 -1.81 11.32 2.93
CA VAL A 75 -1.95 11.61 4.36
C VAL A 75 -0.80 12.55 4.77
N PRO A 76 -1.08 13.75 5.32
CA PRO A 76 -0.05 14.75 5.65
C PRO A 76 1.15 14.17 6.40
N PHE A 77 0.87 13.36 7.43
CA PHE A 77 1.82 12.61 8.23
C PHE A 77 1.06 11.54 9.05
N LEU A 78 1.75 10.46 9.42
CA LEU A 78 1.24 9.47 10.37
C LEU A 78 1.85 9.70 11.76
N ARG A 79 1.03 9.63 12.81
CA ARG A 79 1.47 9.88 14.19
C ARG A 79 2.37 8.77 14.73
N ARG A 80 2.16 7.54 14.24
CA ARG A 80 2.98 6.36 14.54
C ARG A 80 3.07 5.48 13.31
N PRO A 81 4.20 4.77 13.10
CA PRO A 81 4.26 3.72 12.10
C PRO A 81 3.15 2.69 12.32
N GLU A 82 2.47 2.28 11.25
CA GLU A 82 1.33 1.37 11.32
C GLU A 82 1.43 0.20 10.35
N VAL A 83 0.81 -0.92 10.71
CA VAL A 83 0.74 -2.12 9.87
C VAL A 83 -0.70 -2.41 9.50
N VAL A 84 -0.97 -2.63 8.22
CA VAL A 84 -2.29 -3.01 7.69
C VAL A 84 -2.14 -4.37 7.01
N VAL A 85 -3.04 -5.32 7.26
CA VAL A 85 -2.96 -6.66 6.68
C VAL A 85 -4.26 -7.01 5.97
N THR A 86 -4.16 -7.39 4.70
CA THR A 86 -5.28 -7.78 3.85
C THR A 86 -5.07 -9.18 3.27
N GLY A 87 -6.16 -9.83 2.88
CA GLY A 87 -6.15 -11.16 2.31
C GLY A 87 -7.11 -12.12 3.02
N PHE A 88 -6.70 -13.38 3.11
CA PHE A 88 -7.54 -14.50 3.53
C PHE A 88 -6.83 -15.34 4.60
N ALA A 89 -7.61 -15.93 5.49
CA ALA A 89 -7.19 -17.14 6.19
C ALA A 89 -7.12 -18.29 5.18
N PHE A 90 -6.12 -19.16 5.31
CA PHE A 90 -5.97 -20.36 4.49
C PHE A 90 -5.82 -21.60 5.36
N ALA A 91 -6.68 -22.59 5.14
CA ALA A 91 -6.54 -23.91 5.72
C ALA A 91 -5.21 -24.55 5.24
N PRO A 92 -4.62 -25.50 6.00
CA PRO A 92 -3.47 -26.26 5.52
C PRO A 92 -3.71 -26.86 4.12
N PRO A 93 -2.68 -26.93 3.25
CA PRO A 93 -2.84 -27.35 1.85
C PRO A 93 -3.61 -28.68 1.70
N ALA A 94 -4.53 -28.72 0.75
CA ALA A 94 -5.45 -29.83 0.48
C ALA A 94 -6.40 -30.23 1.64
N THR A 95 -6.55 -29.40 2.67
CA THR A 95 -7.53 -29.62 3.76
C THR A 95 -8.68 -28.60 3.70
N ARG A 96 -9.74 -28.87 4.48
CA ARG A 96 -10.72 -27.88 4.89
C ARG A 96 -10.88 -27.94 6.40
N VAL A 97 -11.00 -26.78 7.04
CA VAL A 97 -11.19 -26.65 8.48
C VAL A 97 -12.41 -25.79 8.78
N SER A 98 -13.08 -26.05 9.89
CA SER A 98 -14.21 -25.23 10.38
C SER A 98 -13.78 -24.12 11.33
N ASP A 99 -12.55 -24.16 11.83
CA ASP A 99 -11.99 -23.26 12.83
C ASP A 99 -10.45 -23.32 12.75
N MET A 100 -9.79 -22.16 12.69
CA MET A 100 -8.33 -22.07 12.84
C MET A 100 -7.87 -20.73 13.43
N LEU A 101 -6.77 -20.75 14.17
CA LEU A 101 -6.08 -19.54 14.60
C LEU A 101 -5.19 -19.01 13.47
N VAL A 102 -5.34 -17.72 13.19
CA VAL A 102 -4.56 -16.95 12.23
C VAL A 102 -3.75 -15.90 13.01
N SER A 103 -2.49 -15.67 12.65
CA SER A 103 -1.71 -14.60 13.28
C SER A 103 -0.73 -13.90 12.34
N VAL A 104 -0.50 -12.63 12.64
CA VAL A 104 0.59 -11.82 12.09
C VAL A 104 1.43 -11.30 13.24
N ALA A 105 2.75 -11.33 13.09
CA ALA A 105 3.67 -10.65 13.99
C ALA A 105 4.74 -9.91 13.21
N LEU A 106 5.04 -8.68 13.62
CA LEU A 106 6.20 -7.92 13.14
C LEU A 106 7.09 -7.58 14.33
N ARG A 107 8.37 -7.97 14.24
CA ARG A 107 9.41 -7.69 15.23
C ARG A 107 10.50 -6.83 14.60
N GLY A 108 11.18 -6.02 15.41
CA GLY A 108 12.19 -5.07 14.96
C GLY A 108 12.70 -4.23 16.12
N GLU A 109 13.17 -3.02 15.84
CA GLU A 109 13.57 -2.07 16.87
C GLU A 109 12.36 -1.49 17.63
N GLY A 110 12.40 -1.52 18.96
CA GLY A 110 11.31 -1.02 19.82
C GLY A 110 10.14 -2.01 19.95
N ARG A 111 8.95 -1.49 20.27
CA ARG A 111 7.75 -2.34 20.37
C ARG A 111 7.20 -2.68 18.99
N GLY A 112 7.39 -3.94 18.60
CA GLY A 112 6.63 -4.57 17.50
C GLY A 112 5.19 -4.92 17.89
N PHE A 113 4.50 -5.70 17.05
CA PHE A 113 3.16 -6.20 17.36
C PHE A 113 3.01 -7.69 17.02
N GLU A 114 2.09 -8.36 17.71
CA GLU A 114 1.54 -9.66 17.33
C GLU A 114 0.03 -9.60 17.50
N LYS A 115 -0.71 -9.98 16.45
CA LYS A 115 -2.17 -9.97 16.45
C LYS A 115 -2.70 -11.32 15.99
N ARG A 116 -3.75 -11.78 16.66
CA ARG A 116 -4.32 -13.13 16.50
C ARG A 116 -5.83 -13.02 16.34
N VAL A 117 -6.38 -13.72 15.35
CA VAL A 117 -7.82 -13.85 15.12
C VAL A 117 -8.16 -15.31 14.85
N ARG A 118 -9.34 -15.77 15.22
CA ARG A 118 -9.86 -17.08 14.83
C ARG A 118 -10.70 -16.90 13.57
N ALA A 119 -10.34 -17.62 12.52
CA ALA A 119 -11.16 -17.76 11.32
C ALA A 119 -12.07 -18.98 11.53
N VAL A 120 -13.38 -18.73 11.60
CA VAL A 120 -14.41 -19.71 11.91
C VAL A 120 -15.37 -19.80 10.72
N GLY A 121 -15.79 -21.00 10.36
CA GLY A 121 -16.72 -21.22 9.26
C GLY A 121 -18.10 -20.64 9.51
N GLU A 122 -18.80 -20.31 8.43
CA GLU A 122 -20.20 -19.92 8.45
C GLU A 122 -21.06 -20.97 9.17
N GLN A 123 -22.18 -20.55 9.76
CA GLN A 123 -23.07 -21.48 10.47
C GLN A 123 -23.70 -22.49 9.48
N GLY A 124 -23.68 -23.75 9.88
CA GLY A 124 -24.34 -24.86 9.19
C GLY A 124 -25.54 -25.36 9.98
N ASP A 125 -26.21 -26.37 9.44
CA ASP A 125 -27.37 -26.97 10.09
C ASP A 125 -27.01 -27.55 11.47
N ALA A 126 -27.99 -27.55 12.38
CA ALA A 126 -27.84 -28.05 13.75
C ALA A 126 -26.65 -27.48 14.56
N GLY A 127 -26.25 -26.23 14.29
CA GLY A 127 -25.16 -25.55 15.00
C GLY A 127 -23.76 -25.98 14.56
N SER A 128 -23.64 -26.72 13.46
CA SER A 128 -22.36 -27.05 12.85
C SER A 128 -21.66 -25.80 12.25
N ARG A 129 -20.37 -25.92 11.93
CA ARG A 129 -19.56 -24.88 11.29
C ARG A 129 -19.08 -25.39 9.93
N ARG A 130 -19.42 -24.67 8.84
CA ARG A 130 -19.12 -25.06 7.47
C ARG A 130 -17.60 -25.05 7.20
N PRO A 131 -16.97 -26.17 6.82
CA PRO A 131 -15.53 -26.19 6.58
C PRO A 131 -15.10 -25.39 5.34
N PHE A 132 -14.08 -24.55 5.50
CA PHE A 132 -13.51 -23.71 4.44
C PHE A 132 -12.07 -24.12 4.10
N SER A 133 -11.65 -23.82 2.86
CA SER A 133 -10.25 -23.87 2.43
C SER A 133 -9.58 -22.48 2.50
N SER A 134 -10.36 -21.42 2.30
CA SER A 134 -9.96 -20.04 2.53
C SER A 134 -11.14 -19.21 3.03
N LEU A 135 -10.87 -18.14 3.79
CA LEU A 135 -11.89 -17.27 4.38
C LEU A 135 -11.41 -15.80 4.39
N PRO A 136 -12.13 -14.84 3.80
CA PRO A 136 -11.70 -13.44 3.73
C PRO A 136 -11.55 -12.79 5.13
N LEU A 137 -10.46 -12.07 5.36
CA LEU A 137 -10.18 -11.40 6.64
C LEU A 137 -10.79 -9.99 6.68
N THR A 138 -12.09 -9.91 6.48
CA THR A 138 -12.85 -8.65 6.37
C THR A 138 -13.55 -8.29 7.67
N TRP A 139 -13.66 -7.00 7.97
CA TRP A 139 -14.42 -6.46 9.11
C TRP A 139 -15.90 -6.81 9.05
N SER A 140 -16.44 -6.85 7.83
CA SER A 140 -17.78 -7.34 7.51
C SER A 140 -18.07 -8.78 7.97
N ARG A 141 -17.03 -9.57 8.28
CA ARG A 141 -17.14 -10.92 8.85
C ARG A 141 -16.91 -10.99 10.36
N SER A 142 -16.67 -9.86 11.01
CA SER A 142 -16.46 -9.73 12.45
C SER A 142 -17.73 -9.19 13.13
N VAL A 143 -17.85 -9.39 14.44
CA VAL A 143 -18.94 -8.84 15.28
C VAL A 143 -19.10 -7.32 15.04
N ALA A 144 -20.33 -6.87 14.88
CA ALA A 144 -20.71 -5.47 14.76
C ALA A 144 -20.58 -4.72 16.10
N GLY A 145 -20.37 -3.41 16.05
CA GLY A 145 -20.42 -2.56 17.22
C GLY A 145 -19.93 -1.14 16.94
N PRO A 146 -19.75 -0.30 17.99
CA PRO A 146 -19.27 1.08 17.84
C PRO A 146 -17.91 1.19 17.14
N GLU A 147 -17.08 0.15 17.20
CA GLU A 147 -15.76 0.11 16.54
C GLU A 147 -15.79 -0.55 15.15
N ASN A 148 -16.92 -1.18 14.75
CA ASN A 148 -17.10 -1.90 13.50
C ASN A 148 -18.56 -1.82 13.01
N PRO A 149 -18.97 -0.75 12.31
CA PRO A 149 -20.33 -0.59 11.80
C PRO A 149 -20.68 -1.57 10.66
N ALA A 150 -19.68 -2.10 9.94
CA ALA A 150 -19.89 -3.04 8.83
C ALA A 150 -20.09 -4.51 9.25
N GLY A 151 -19.91 -4.83 10.54
CA GLY A 151 -19.90 -6.20 11.04
C GLY A 151 -21.27 -6.90 11.11
N VAL A 152 -21.26 -8.14 11.61
CA VAL A 152 -22.47 -8.94 11.85
C VAL A 152 -23.03 -8.72 13.25
N PHE A 153 -24.34 -8.47 13.35
CA PHE A 153 -25.00 -8.15 14.62
C PHE A 153 -25.14 -9.33 15.59
N SER A 154 -25.14 -10.56 15.06
CA SER A 154 -25.11 -11.80 15.84
C SER A 154 -23.66 -12.26 15.98
N PRO A 155 -23.09 -12.36 17.20
CA PRO A 155 -21.72 -12.84 17.39
C PRO A 155 -21.51 -14.27 16.91
N ASP A 156 -22.56 -15.10 16.89
CA ASP A 156 -22.48 -16.48 16.39
C ASP A 156 -22.32 -16.56 14.87
N ASP A 157 -22.71 -15.51 14.13
CA ASP A 157 -22.53 -15.43 12.67
C ASP A 157 -21.13 -14.91 12.29
N ALA A 158 -20.34 -14.42 13.27
CA ALA A 158 -19.01 -13.90 13.01
C ALA A 158 -18.06 -15.00 12.57
N SER A 159 -17.46 -14.82 11.39
CA SER A 159 -16.44 -15.70 10.82
C SER A 159 -15.02 -15.23 11.16
N ILE A 160 -14.85 -13.96 11.51
CA ILE A 160 -13.62 -13.40 12.08
C ILE A 160 -13.88 -13.04 13.54
N VAL A 161 -13.25 -13.80 14.43
CA VAL A 161 -13.49 -13.72 15.88
C VAL A 161 -12.19 -13.31 16.57
N SER A 162 -12.26 -12.36 17.50
CA SER A 162 -11.12 -12.01 18.35
C SER A 162 -10.63 -13.24 19.12
N ALA A 163 -9.31 -13.48 19.13
CA ALA A 163 -8.73 -14.59 19.86
C ALA A 163 -8.76 -14.39 21.40
N ASP A 164 -8.94 -13.15 21.85
CA ASP A 164 -8.87 -12.77 23.27
C ASP A 164 -10.26 -12.48 23.88
N ASP A 165 -11.23 -11.98 23.10
CA ASP A 165 -12.64 -11.79 23.50
C ASP A 165 -13.59 -11.96 22.30
N PRO A 166 -14.24 -13.12 22.13
CA PRO A 166 -15.11 -13.41 20.99
C PRO A 166 -16.29 -12.45 20.77
N ARG A 167 -16.64 -11.60 21.75
CA ARG A 167 -17.73 -10.62 21.62
C ARG A 167 -17.26 -9.28 21.05
N ARG A 168 -15.96 -9.05 20.92
CA ARG A 168 -15.40 -7.82 20.36
C ARG A 168 -15.10 -7.97 18.87
N ALA A 169 -15.25 -6.85 18.17
CA ALA A 169 -14.83 -6.75 16.78
C ALA A 169 -13.33 -7.04 16.63
N ALA A 170 -12.98 -7.79 15.59
CA ALA A 170 -11.61 -8.14 15.24
C ALA A 170 -11.41 -7.96 13.73
N GLY A 171 -10.44 -7.15 13.36
CA GLY A 171 -10.07 -6.94 11.96
C GLY A 171 -8.58 -6.66 11.86
N LEU A 172 -8.03 -7.00 10.70
CA LEU A 172 -6.61 -6.86 10.35
C LEU A 172 -6.39 -5.77 9.28
N GLY A 173 -7.42 -5.50 8.49
CA GLY A 173 -7.44 -4.50 7.44
C GLY A 173 -7.56 -3.06 7.95
N PRO A 174 -7.61 -2.09 7.04
CA PRO A 174 -7.74 -0.68 7.37
C PRO A 174 -9.16 -0.37 7.89
N ILE A 175 -9.30 0.74 8.62
CA ILE A 175 -10.55 1.30 9.15
C ILE A 175 -10.92 2.51 8.30
N ALA A 176 -12.19 2.63 7.90
CA ALA A 176 -12.65 3.75 7.08
C ALA A 176 -12.74 5.08 7.86
N PRO A 177 -12.50 6.24 7.22
CA PRO A 177 -12.38 7.54 7.90
C PRO A 177 -13.68 7.98 8.59
N ASP A 178 -14.82 7.53 8.07
CA ASP A 178 -16.18 7.76 8.55
C ASP A 178 -16.62 6.76 9.64
N TRP A 179 -15.80 5.77 9.99
CA TRP A 179 -16.11 4.89 11.11
C TRP A 179 -15.86 5.60 12.44
N PRO A 180 -16.68 5.38 13.49
CA PRO A 180 -16.60 6.14 14.74
C PRO A 180 -15.23 6.09 15.45
N THR A 181 -14.43 5.04 15.18
CA THR A 181 -13.04 4.90 15.66
C THR A 181 -12.06 5.90 15.08
N ARG A 182 -12.28 6.36 13.84
CA ARG A 182 -11.51 7.42 13.16
C ARG A 182 -12.25 8.75 13.22
N GLU A 183 -13.54 8.80 12.87
CA GLU A 183 -14.38 10.00 12.83
C GLU A 183 -14.32 10.84 14.11
N ARG A 184 -14.33 10.20 15.29
CA ARG A 184 -14.19 10.88 16.60
C ARG A 184 -12.90 11.71 16.76
N HIS A 185 -11.90 11.50 15.91
CA HIS A 185 -10.63 12.24 15.88
C HIS A 185 -10.64 13.42 14.89
N ALA A 186 -11.69 13.55 14.07
CA ALA A 186 -11.94 14.71 13.22
C ALA A 186 -12.71 15.85 13.93
N PHE A 187 -13.18 15.64 15.17
CA PHE A 187 -13.84 16.67 16.02
C PHE A 187 -14.98 17.45 15.35
N GLY A 188 -15.77 16.78 14.50
CA GLY A 188 -16.91 17.41 13.81
C GLY A 188 -16.55 18.17 12.54
N LEU A 189 -15.30 18.10 12.06
CA LEU A 189 -14.97 18.48 10.69
C LEU A 189 -15.78 17.65 9.69
N VAL A 190 -16.45 18.34 8.78
CA VAL A 190 -17.25 17.71 7.72
C VAL A 190 -16.32 17.03 6.71
N ARG A 191 -16.74 15.87 6.17
CA ARG A 191 -15.90 15.01 5.31
C ARG A 191 -15.35 15.76 4.09
N GLU A 192 -16.15 16.66 3.53
CA GLU A 192 -15.81 17.49 2.38
C GLU A 192 -14.59 18.39 2.63
N ALA A 193 -14.39 18.88 3.86
CA ALA A 193 -13.22 19.68 4.23
C ALA A 193 -11.93 18.85 4.27
N LEU A 194 -12.06 17.55 4.56
CA LEU A 194 -10.95 16.59 4.58
C LEU A 194 -10.60 16.10 3.16
N GLU A 195 -11.56 16.18 2.24
CA GLU A 195 -11.42 15.85 0.80
C GLU A 195 -11.07 17.09 -0.06
N GLU A 196 -10.85 18.27 0.53
CA GLU A 196 -10.45 19.48 -0.21
C GLU A 196 -9.15 19.27 -1.02
N PRO A 197 -9.02 19.84 -2.24
CA PRO A 197 -7.82 19.71 -3.05
C PRO A 197 -6.52 20.19 -2.37
N VAL A 198 -6.64 21.08 -1.37
CA VAL A 198 -5.57 21.43 -0.43
C VAL A 198 -6.15 21.29 0.98
N LEU A 199 -5.91 20.14 1.61
CA LEU A 199 -6.34 19.87 2.98
C LEU A 199 -5.88 20.98 3.94
N ARG A 200 -6.79 21.49 4.76
CA ARG A 200 -6.51 22.39 5.88
C ARG A 200 -6.65 21.60 7.17
N ILE A 201 -5.57 21.50 7.94
CA ILE A 201 -5.62 20.87 9.26
C ILE A 201 -6.16 21.89 10.26
N ASP A 202 -7.32 21.58 10.82
CA ASP A 202 -7.93 22.35 11.91
C ASP A 202 -7.13 22.22 13.22
N PRO A 203 -7.04 23.27 14.06
CA PRO A 203 -6.45 23.18 15.40
C PRO A 203 -7.00 22.04 16.28
N GLU A 204 -8.26 21.65 16.12
CA GLU A 204 -8.92 20.62 16.94
C GLU A 204 -8.77 19.19 16.37
N LEU A 205 -8.32 19.03 15.12
CA LEU A 205 -8.12 17.70 14.52
C LEU A 205 -7.05 16.91 15.28
N ASP A 206 -7.43 15.75 15.83
CA ASP A 206 -6.46 14.80 16.36
C ASP A 206 -5.92 13.96 15.21
N THR A 207 -4.62 14.10 15.00
CA THR A 207 -3.80 13.40 14.01
C THR A 207 -3.93 11.86 14.02
N ARG A 208 -4.51 11.25 15.07
CA ARG A 208 -4.97 9.85 15.06
C ARG A 208 -6.00 9.55 13.97
N PHE A 209 -6.76 10.54 13.49
CA PHE A 209 -7.67 10.42 12.35
C PHE A 209 -6.97 9.85 11.09
N PHE A 210 -5.69 10.17 10.91
CA PHE A 210 -4.90 9.74 9.76
C PHE A 210 -4.41 8.28 9.81
N GLN A 211 -4.43 7.64 10.98
CA GLN A 211 -4.08 6.24 11.12
C GLN A 211 -5.20 5.39 10.51
N ALA A 212 -4.85 4.58 9.52
CA ALA A 212 -5.81 3.66 8.89
C ALA A 212 -5.84 2.31 9.60
N ALA A 213 -4.77 1.91 10.27
CA ALA A 213 -4.73 0.64 10.99
C ALA A 213 -5.43 0.73 12.36
N PRO A 214 -6.01 -0.38 12.85
CA PRO A 214 -6.30 -0.58 14.26
C PRO A 214 -5.17 -0.17 15.20
N SER A 215 -5.50 0.40 16.37
CA SER A 215 -4.48 0.92 17.30
C SER A 215 -3.57 -0.14 17.93
N ASP A 216 -3.95 -1.42 17.87
CA ASP A 216 -3.11 -2.57 18.25
C ASP A 216 -2.12 -3.01 17.15
N GLN A 217 -2.19 -2.38 15.98
CA GLN A 217 -1.27 -2.52 14.85
C GLN A 217 -0.37 -1.28 14.65
N TRP A 218 -0.37 -0.35 15.61
CA TRP A 218 0.58 0.77 15.65
C TRP A 218 1.83 0.35 16.42
N ILE A 219 3.00 0.55 15.82
CA ILE A 219 4.30 0.16 16.38
C ILE A 219 5.17 1.40 16.61
N ASP A 220 6.34 1.21 17.23
CA ASP A 220 7.24 2.32 17.50
C ASP A 220 8.14 2.68 16.30
N SER A 221 8.49 1.69 15.45
CA SER A 221 9.41 1.88 14.32
C SER A 221 9.17 0.89 13.16
N LEU A 222 9.33 1.37 11.92
CA LEU A 222 9.52 0.55 10.70
C LEU A 222 10.96 0.65 10.16
N ARG A 223 11.92 1.04 11.02
CA ARG A 223 13.34 1.18 10.69
C ARG A 223 14.14 -0.04 11.17
N GLY A 224 15.34 -0.20 10.61
CA GLY A 224 16.26 -1.27 10.98
C GLY A 224 15.82 -2.65 10.47
N PRO A 225 16.38 -3.73 11.03
CA PRO A 225 16.00 -5.09 10.65
C PRO A 225 14.59 -5.42 11.14
N LEU A 226 13.71 -5.85 10.23
CA LEU A 226 12.34 -6.25 10.54
C LEU A 226 12.12 -7.73 10.23
N GLU A 227 11.51 -8.46 11.15
CA GLU A 227 11.10 -9.85 10.99
C GLU A 227 9.57 -9.94 10.95
N LEU A 228 9.03 -10.43 9.83
CA LEU A 228 7.61 -10.63 9.61
C LEU A 228 7.27 -12.12 9.70
N THR A 229 6.27 -12.47 10.50
CA THR A 229 5.72 -13.83 10.60
C THR A 229 4.23 -13.83 10.29
N LEU A 230 3.80 -14.71 9.39
CA LEU A 230 2.43 -14.88 8.93
C LEU A 230 2.01 -16.35 9.12
N ARG A 231 1.03 -16.63 9.99
CA ARG A 231 0.52 -17.98 10.27
C ARG A 231 -0.93 -18.11 9.80
N GLY A 232 -1.21 -19.12 8.97
CA GLY A 232 -2.53 -19.34 8.40
C GLY A 232 -2.97 -18.28 7.38
N LEU A 233 -2.02 -17.47 6.88
CA LEU A 233 -2.24 -16.30 6.02
C LEU A 233 -1.72 -16.49 4.59
N SER A 234 -1.23 -17.68 4.25
CA SER A 234 -0.61 -17.98 2.96
C SER A 234 -1.26 -19.22 2.32
N PRO A 235 -1.58 -19.19 1.01
CA PRO A 235 -2.21 -20.32 0.32
C PRO A 235 -1.28 -21.55 0.18
N THR A 236 0.03 -21.37 0.32
CA THR A 236 1.04 -22.41 0.07
C THR A 236 1.89 -22.78 1.28
N LYS A 237 1.80 -22.01 2.38
CA LYS A 237 2.63 -22.18 3.58
C LYS A 237 1.80 -21.97 4.85
N PRO A 238 1.65 -22.97 5.75
CA PRO A 238 0.98 -22.78 7.03
C PRO A 238 1.64 -21.72 7.93
N LEU A 239 2.94 -21.53 7.75
CA LEU A 239 3.76 -20.48 8.36
C LEU A 239 4.69 -19.89 7.29
N LEU A 240 4.69 -18.58 7.14
CA LEU A 240 5.66 -17.83 6.35
C LEU A 240 6.38 -16.87 7.30
N ALA A 241 7.65 -17.14 7.59
CA ALA A 241 8.56 -16.20 8.23
C ALA A 241 9.44 -15.55 7.15
N THR A 242 9.74 -14.26 7.27
CA THR A 242 10.60 -13.54 6.32
C THR A 242 11.19 -12.29 6.95
N ARG A 243 12.38 -11.87 6.51
CA ARG A 243 13.00 -10.60 6.91
C ARG A 243 12.71 -9.54 5.87
N LEU A 244 12.32 -8.32 6.27
CA LEU A 244 12.23 -7.20 5.34
C LEU A 244 13.63 -6.56 5.21
N PRO A 245 14.06 -6.16 3.99
CA PRO A 245 15.34 -5.50 3.79
C PRO A 245 15.33 -4.09 4.41
N GLU A 246 16.48 -3.63 4.89
CA GLU A 246 16.62 -2.23 5.30
C GLU A 246 16.61 -1.34 4.04
N LEU A 247 15.68 -0.39 4.01
CA LEU A 247 15.52 0.58 2.92
C LEU A 247 15.64 1.99 3.49
N LYS A 248 16.52 2.79 2.88
CA LYS A 248 16.65 4.23 3.17
C LYS A 248 16.13 5.00 1.97
N VAL A 249 15.15 5.85 2.18
CA VAL A 249 14.58 6.70 1.13
C VAL A 249 14.85 8.16 1.47
N GLY A 250 15.29 8.93 0.49
CA GLY A 250 15.46 10.37 0.61
C GLY A 250 14.92 11.10 -0.61
N ALA A 251 14.63 12.38 -0.44
CA ALA A 251 14.22 13.27 -1.51
C ALA A 251 15.20 14.46 -1.58
N ARG A 252 15.83 14.65 -2.73
CA ARG A 252 16.50 15.90 -3.07
C ARG A 252 15.44 16.84 -3.66
N ILE A 253 15.25 17.98 -3.03
CA ILE A 253 14.32 19.02 -3.47
C ILE A 253 15.14 20.19 -3.99
N GLU A 254 14.89 20.58 -5.23
CA GLU A 254 15.47 21.77 -5.86
C GLU A 254 14.37 22.82 -5.96
N GLY A 255 14.36 23.75 -5.00
CA GLY A 255 13.48 24.92 -4.97
C GLY A 255 14.25 26.21 -5.29
N PRO A 256 13.58 27.37 -5.36
CA PRO A 256 14.15 28.61 -5.88
C PRO A 256 15.25 29.23 -4.98
N CYS A 257 15.27 28.92 -3.67
CA CYS A 257 16.27 29.47 -2.75
C CYS A 257 17.52 28.59 -2.62
N ALA A 258 17.35 27.27 -2.49
CA ALA A 258 18.43 26.31 -2.34
C ALA A 258 17.94 24.88 -2.62
N ALA A 259 18.87 24.00 -2.99
CA ALA A 259 18.63 22.56 -2.96
C ALA A 259 18.76 22.02 -1.53
N GLN A 260 17.81 21.20 -1.09
CA GLN A 260 17.82 20.53 0.21
C GLN A 260 17.61 19.02 0.03
N THR A 261 18.05 18.22 1.00
CA THR A 261 17.81 16.77 1.02
C THR A 261 17.06 16.40 2.30
N LEU A 262 15.95 15.69 2.14
CA LEU A 262 15.14 15.16 3.23
C LEU A 262 15.27 13.65 3.30
N GLU A 263 15.24 13.10 4.50
CA GLU A 263 15.00 11.67 4.72
C GLU A 263 13.49 11.41 4.76
N LEU A 264 13.02 10.40 4.02
CA LEU A 264 11.63 9.94 4.08
C LEU A 264 11.55 8.77 5.06
N VAL A 265 10.73 8.92 6.10
CA VAL A 265 10.62 7.97 7.21
C VAL A 265 9.60 6.88 6.84
N PRO A 266 9.90 5.58 7.01
CA PRO A 266 8.91 4.52 6.82
C PRO A 266 7.83 4.59 7.91
N ASP A 267 6.56 4.67 7.49
CA ASP A 267 5.44 4.96 8.39
C ASP A 267 4.19 4.11 8.15
N ARG A 268 4.08 3.40 7.01
CA ARG A 268 3.03 2.40 6.79
C ARG A 268 3.58 1.15 6.11
N LEU A 269 3.26 -0.01 6.67
CA LEU A 269 3.49 -1.34 6.07
C LEU A 269 2.14 -1.97 5.73
N ILE A 270 1.83 -2.10 4.44
CA ILE A 270 0.64 -2.84 3.96
C ILE A 270 1.09 -4.26 3.56
N ILE A 271 0.47 -5.30 4.12
CA ILE A 271 0.75 -6.70 3.82
C ILE A 271 -0.46 -7.31 3.13
N ASP A 272 -0.32 -7.58 1.83
CA ASP A 272 -1.20 -8.48 1.09
C ASP A 272 -0.66 -9.91 1.25
N ALA A 273 -1.19 -10.61 2.26
CA ALA A 273 -0.67 -11.90 2.65
C ALA A 273 -1.00 -12.99 1.61
N THR A 274 -2.12 -12.85 0.90
CA THR A 274 -2.55 -13.78 -0.15
C THR A 274 -1.57 -13.82 -1.32
N HIS A 275 -1.09 -12.65 -1.76
CA HIS A 275 -0.17 -12.52 -2.89
C HIS A 275 1.32 -12.47 -2.50
N HIS A 276 1.65 -12.78 -1.23
CA HIS A 276 3.01 -12.69 -0.69
C HIS A 276 3.68 -11.34 -0.98
N ARG A 277 2.95 -10.24 -0.78
CA ARG A 277 3.43 -8.89 -1.08
C ARG A 277 3.31 -7.99 0.13
N ALA A 278 4.39 -7.31 0.48
CA ALA A 278 4.34 -6.13 1.34
C ALA A 278 4.52 -4.85 0.51
N THR A 279 4.10 -3.72 1.06
CA THR A 279 4.36 -2.38 0.51
C THR A 279 4.68 -1.46 1.67
N LEU A 280 5.85 -0.83 1.61
CA LEU A 280 6.29 0.19 2.56
C LEU A 280 6.03 1.57 1.96
N SER A 281 5.30 2.41 2.69
CA SER A 281 5.23 3.85 2.43
C SER A 281 6.26 4.57 3.29
N PHE A 282 6.94 5.55 2.69
CA PHE A 282 7.90 6.44 3.33
C PHE A 282 7.43 7.88 3.13
N ARG A 283 7.46 8.71 4.16
CA ARG A 283 6.98 10.11 4.09
C ARG A 283 7.97 11.11 4.67
N ALA A 284 7.97 12.30 4.08
CA ALA A 284 8.57 13.51 4.63
C ALA A 284 7.64 14.70 4.35
N ALA A 285 7.65 15.70 5.24
CA ALA A 285 6.94 16.95 5.05
C ALA A 285 7.92 18.12 5.18
N VAL A 286 7.78 19.12 4.30
CA VAL A 286 8.63 20.32 4.27
C VAL A 286 7.79 21.58 4.17
N LEU A 287 8.26 22.65 4.82
CA LEU A 287 7.62 23.96 4.75
C LEU A 287 7.80 24.54 3.33
N ALA A 288 6.69 24.96 2.73
CA ALA A 288 6.60 25.51 1.38
C ALA A 288 5.89 26.88 1.39
N GLU A 289 6.21 27.71 2.38
CA GLU A 289 5.54 28.98 2.65
C GLU A 289 5.93 30.07 1.64
N GLY A 290 4.92 30.67 1.00
CA GLY A 290 5.11 31.70 -0.03
C GLY A 290 5.73 31.20 -1.35
N GLN A 291 5.86 29.89 -1.56
CA GLN A 291 6.55 29.31 -2.71
C GLN A 291 5.60 28.90 -3.83
N ASP A 292 6.02 29.11 -5.08
CA ASP A 292 5.42 28.47 -6.24
C ASP A 292 5.98 27.05 -6.40
N LEU A 293 5.17 26.06 -6.05
CA LEU A 293 5.53 24.64 -6.11
C LEU A 293 5.73 24.12 -7.54
N GLU A 294 5.20 24.77 -8.59
CA GLU A 294 5.40 24.31 -9.97
C GLU A 294 6.85 24.46 -10.43
N THR A 295 7.60 25.37 -9.78
CA THR A 295 9.04 25.58 -10.01
C THR A 295 9.93 24.53 -9.34
N TRP A 296 9.40 23.78 -8.37
CA TRP A 296 10.17 22.82 -7.59
C TRP A 296 10.36 21.50 -8.35
N LYS A 297 11.57 20.93 -8.24
CA LYS A 297 11.89 19.58 -8.70
C LYS A 297 12.18 18.69 -7.49
N VAL A 298 11.58 17.50 -7.43
CA VAL A 298 11.77 16.52 -6.35
C VAL A 298 12.32 15.24 -6.94
N ALA A 299 13.53 14.86 -6.56
CA ALA A 299 14.21 13.65 -7.03
C ALA A 299 14.39 12.66 -5.89
N LEU A 300 13.83 11.46 -6.04
CA LEU A 300 13.98 10.40 -5.04
C LEU A 300 15.30 9.65 -5.19
N ILE A 301 15.81 9.27 -4.02
CA ILE A 301 17.02 8.49 -3.79
C ILE A 301 16.58 7.29 -2.94
N VAL A 302 16.82 6.08 -3.42
CA VAL A 302 16.59 4.86 -2.65
C VAL A 302 17.93 4.16 -2.46
N GLN A 303 18.24 3.82 -1.21
CA GLN A 303 19.43 3.06 -0.84
C GLN A 303 19.02 1.75 -0.19
N ARG A 304 19.65 0.66 -0.65
CA ARG A 304 19.46 -0.70 -0.15
C ARG A 304 20.80 -1.44 -0.23
N ASP A 305 21.18 -2.16 0.82
CA ASP A 305 22.36 -3.04 0.83
C ASP A 305 23.67 -2.36 0.32
N GLY A 306 23.80 -1.05 0.56
CA GLY A 306 24.91 -0.20 0.08
C GLY A 306 24.76 0.34 -1.35
N VAL A 307 23.87 -0.23 -2.18
CA VAL A 307 23.52 0.26 -3.52
C VAL A 307 22.63 1.50 -3.39
N VAL A 308 22.87 2.51 -4.23
CA VAL A 308 22.09 3.75 -4.28
C VAL A 308 21.52 3.95 -5.68
N GLU A 309 20.20 3.97 -5.78
CA GLU A 309 19.46 4.26 -7.00
C GLU A 309 18.83 5.65 -6.92
N ARG A 310 18.89 6.41 -8.00
CA ARG A 310 18.40 7.80 -8.07
C ARG A 310 17.61 8.00 -9.35
N ALA A 311 16.61 8.86 -9.31
CA ALA A 311 15.97 9.35 -10.53
C ALA A 311 16.84 10.43 -11.18
N ASP A 312 17.08 10.31 -12.48
CA ASP A 312 17.75 11.35 -13.26
C ASP A 312 16.83 12.56 -13.43
N VAL A 313 17.26 13.73 -12.93
CA VAL A 313 16.59 15.02 -13.13
C VAL A 313 17.00 15.60 -14.49
N SER A 314 16.77 14.85 -15.57
CA SER A 314 17.01 15.36 -16.92
C SER A 314 15.88 16.32 -17.30
N ASP A 315 16.15 17.62 -17.30
CA ASP A 315 15.40 18.53 -18.17
C ASP A 315 15.51 17.99 -19.61
N GLY A 316 14.37 17.85 -20.29
CA GLY A 316 14.19 16.88 -21.36
C GLY A 316 15.22 16.92 -22.50
N SER A 317 16.26 16.08 -22.41
CA SER A 317 17.11 15.66 -23.52
C SER A 317 17.88 14.38 -23.16
N THR A 318 17.45 13.25 -23.73
CA THR A 318 18.18 11.96 -23.85
C THR A 318 19.09 11.53 -22.68
N ALA A 319 18.57 10.75 -21.74
CA ALA A 319 19.39 10.08 -20.72
C ALA A 319 20.04 8.77 -21.24
N ARG A 320 21.27 8.51 -20.79
CA ARG A 320 21.85 7.16 -20.67
C ARG A 320 22.14 6.93 -19.18
N PRO A 321 21.86 5.74 -18.61
CA PRO A 321 22.06 5.51 -17.18
C PRO A 321 23.54 5.51 -16.81
N HIS A 322 23.90 6.28 -15.77
CA HIS A 322 25.24 6.28 -15.19
C HIS A 322 25.28 5.47 -13.88
N VAL A 323 25.85 4.26 -13.95
CA VAL A 323 26.26 3.51 -12.75
C VAL A 323 27.61 4.07 -12.28
N LEU A 324 27.62 4.75 -11.13
CA LEU A 324 28.87 5.17 -10.48
C LEU A 324 29.50 3.99 -9.74
N GLY A 325 30.24 3.16 -10.50
CA GLY A 325 31.12 2.14 -9.94
C GLY A 325 32.39 2.76 -9.34
N ALA A 326 32.88 2.16 -8.24
CA ALA A 326 34.15 2.54 -7.62
C ALA A 326 35.34 2.32 -8.58
N SER A 327 36.32 3.20 -8.51
CA SER A 327 37.42 3.30 -9.48
C SER A 327 38.58 2.33 -9.23
N SER A 328 39.00 1.63 -10.30
CA SER A 328 40.36 1.12 -10.57
C SER A 328 40.86 -0.04 -9.68
N SER A 329 41.53 -1.08 -10.21
CA SER A 329 42.53 -1.02 -11.30
C SER A 329 42.71 -2.31 -12.11
N ALA A 330 43.18 -2.14 -13.36
CA ALA A 330 44.01 -3.07 -14.15
C ALA A 330 43.38 -4.41 -14.65
N GLU A 331 43.63 -4.90 -15.88
CA GLU A 331 44.22 -4.32 -17.11
C GLU A 331 44.00 -5.31 -18.31
N HIS A 332 44.29 -4.87 -19.54
CA HIS A 332 44.52 -5.69 -20.76
C HIS A 332 43.36 -6.54 -21.37
N GLY A 333 43.17 -6.42 -22.70
CA GLY A 333 42.41 -7.41 -23.49
C GLY A 333 41.63 -6.87 -24.70
N SER A 334 42.31 -6.51 -25.80
CA SER A 334 41.66 -6.03 -27.04
C SER A 334 41.16 -7.18 -27.93
N ALA A 335 39.91 -7.12 -28.42
CA ALA A 335 39.48 -7.80 -29.66
C ALA A 335 38.19 -7.20 -30.25
N SER A 336 38.18 -6.98 -31.56
CA SER A 336 37.11 -6.34 -32.34
C SER A 336 36.21 -7.34 -33.07
N HIS A 337 34.86 -7.21 -33.00
CA HIS A 337 33.98 -7.64 -34.11
C HIS A 337 32.54 -7.11 -34.07
N GLN A 338 32.11 -6.49 -35.17
CA GLN A 338 30.73 -6.32 -35.67
C GLN A 338 30.82 -5.97 -37.17
N PRO A 339 29.75 -6.08 -37.99
CA PRO A 339 28.43 -6.69 -37.74
C PRO A 339 28.06 -7.76 -38.80
N ARG A 340 26.90 -8.42 -38.67
CA ARG A 340 26.20 -9.05 -39.81
C ARG A 340 24.69 -8.82 -39.77
N LEU A 341 24.15 -8.36 -40.89
CA LEU A 341 22.74 -8.20 -41.21
C LEU A 341 22.25 -9.41 -42.02
N LEU A 342 21.02 -9.87 -41.75
CA LEU A 342 20.13 -10.63 -42.65
C LEU A 342 18.69 -10.21 -42.29
N SER A 343 17.91 -9.52 -43.12
CA SER A 343 17.08 -10.06 -44.22
C SER A 343 16.36 -11.39 -43.87
N GLY A 344 15.03 -11.52 -43.86
CA GLY A 344 13.92 -10.62 -44.20
C GLY A 344 12.90 -11.33 -45.10
N VAL A 345 11.64 -11.54 -44.65
CA VAL A 345 10.54 -12.10 -45.48
C VAL A 345 9.15 -11.52 -45.11
N ARG A 346 8.48 -10.97 -46.14
CA ARG A 346 7.04 -10.72 -46.39
C ARG A 346 6.90 -10.64 -47.95
N PRO A 347 5.72 -10.62 -48.61
CA PRO A 347 4.32 -10.51 -48.16
C PRO A 347 3.65 -11.90 -48.13
N ALA A 348 2.38 -12.22 -48.44
CA ALA A 348 1.16 -11.56 -48.95
C ALA A 348 -0.07 -12.36 -48.41
N ALA A 349 -1.37 -12.14 -48.66
CA ALA A 349 -2.26 -11.04 -49.06
C ALA A 349 -3.64 -11.67 -49.42
N ARG A 350 -4.77 -11.08 -48.98
CA ARG A 350 -6.11 -11.06 -49.63
C ARG A 350 -6.87 -12.40 -49.85
N GLU A 351 -8.20 -12.43 -50.08
CA GLU A 351 -9.28 -11.43 -50.30
C GLU A 351 -10.49 -11.82 -49.39
N GLU A 352 -11.38 -10.93 -48.92
CA GLU A 352 -12.69 -10.52 -49.52
C GLU A 352 -13.67 -11.72 -49.77
N ASP A 353 -14.99 -11.67 -49.57
CA ASP A 353 -15.92 -10.53 -49.64
C ASP A 353 -17.30 -10.78 -48.93
N VAL A 354 -17.98 -9.71 -48.51
CA VAL A 354 -19.44 -9.36 -48.68
C VAL A 354 -20.55 -10.45 -48.46
N THR A 355 -21.68 -10.21 -47.76
CA THR A 355 -22.74 -9.19 -48.03
C THR A 355 -23.73 -9.02 -46.85
N ARG A 356 -24.36 -7.82 -46.72
CA ARG A 356 -25.81 -7.46 -46.50
C ARG A 356 -26.80 -8.47 -45.85
N GLU A 357 -27.97 -8.11 -45.28
CA GLU A 357 -28.77 -6.87 -45.15
C GLU A 357 -29.82 -7.07 -44.02
N GLY A 358 -30.60 -6.06 -43.64
CA GLY A 358 -31.90 -6.29 -42.97
C GLY A 358 -32.28 -5.28 -41.89
N ALA A 359 -33.23 -4.39 -42.20
CA ALA A 359 -33.69 -3.34 -41.29
C ALA A 359 -34.90 -3.74 -40.43
N ALA A 360 -35.03 -3.05 -39.30
CA ALA A 360 -36.25 -2.65 -38.55
C ALA A 360 -37.57 -3.43 -38.73
N THR A 361 -38.25 -3.70 -37.59
CA THR A 361 -39.67 -3.29 -37.38
C THR A 361 -40.00 -3.19 -35.88
N ARG A 362 -40.98 -2.33 -35.59
CA ARG A 362 -41.44 -1.83 -34.29
C ARG A 362 -42.81 -2.46 -33.95
N ALA A 363 -42.99 -3.02 -32.76
CA ALA A 363 -44.33 -3.33 -32.24
C ALA A 363 -44.40 -3.25 -30.71
N LYS A 364 -45.45 -2.60 -30.19
CA LYS A 364 -45.92 -2.72 -28.80
C LYS A 364 -46.85 -3.92 -28.69
N LEU A 365 -46.93 -4.55 -27.52
CA LEU A 365 -48.16 -4.84 -26.75
C LEU A 365 -47.85 -5.88 -25.65
N GLY A 366 -48.46 -5.69 -24.47
CA GLY A 366 -48.17 -6.41 -23.23
C GLY A 366 -48.22 -5.42 -22.07
#